data_AF-A0A7V3ULZ5-F1
#
_entry.id   AF-A0A7V3ULZ5-F1
#
_cell.length_a   1.000
_cell.length_b   1.000
_cell.length_c   1.000
_cell.angle_alpha   90.00
_cell.angle_beta   90.00
_cell.angle_gamma   90.00
#
_symmetry.space_group_name_H-M   'P 1'
#
loop_
_entity.id
_entity.type
_entity.pdbx_description
1 polymer ?
#
loop_
_entity_poly.entity_id
_entity_poly.type
_entity_poly.pdbx_seq_one_letter_code
_entity_poly.pdbx_strand_id
1 'polypeptide(L)'
;FRVKVPATSANLDRYLGREVVFGLRPEDITDKASAREATSDNTVMARVDVVEPVGSDELLYASVGNHLFVASIEASIDTFDRNRLVKKDVEFVFNMKKLHLFDKETERAILNP
;
A
#
# COMPACT_ATOMS: atom_id res chain seq x y z
N PHE A 1 1.75 4.41 -10.13
CA PHE A 1 2.83 4.82 -9.19
C PHE A 1 3.99 3.84 -9.32
N ARG A 2 5.09 4.06 -8.59
CA ARG A 2 6.26 3.16 -8.58
C ARG A 2 6.73 2.96 -7.14
N VAL A 3 7.09 1.73 -6.81
CA VAL A 3 7.74 1.34 -5.55
C VAL A 3 8.86 0.36 -5.87
N LYS A 4 9.89 0.32 -5.03
CA LYS A 4 11.04 -0.57 -5.23
C LYS A 4 10.78 -1.93 -4.62
N VAL A 5 10.91 -2.97 -5.43
CA VAL A 5 10.93 -4.35 -4.93
C VAL A 5 12.20 -4.55 -4.10
N PRO A 6 12.11 -5.06 -2.85
CA PRO A 6 13.28 -5.28 -2.01
C PRO A 6 14.15 -6.39 -2.58
N ALA A 7 15.43 -6.42 -2.17
CA ALA A 7 16.31 -7.53 -2.51
C ALA A 7 15.69 -8.85 -2.02
N THR A 8 15.60 -9.83 -2.90
CA THR A 8 14.98 -11.14 -2.65
C THR A 8 15.79 -12.23 -3.32
N SER A 9 15.70 -13.46 -2.81
CA SER A 9 16.28 -14.66 -3.44
C SER A 9 15.44 -15.17 -4.61
N ALA A 10 14.20 -14.70 -4.77
CA ALA A 10 13.34 -15.08 -5.89
C ALA A 10 13.92 -14.56 -7.21
N ASN A 11 14.02 -15.43 -8.22
CA ASN A 11 14.40 -15.01 -9.56
C ASN A 11 13.22 -14.31 -10.25
N LEU A 12 13.29 -12.98 -10.30
CA LEU A 12 12.30 -12.12 -10.94
C LEU A 12 12.65 -11.76 -12.39
N ASP A 13 13.80 -12.19 -12.93
CA ASP A 13 14.29 -11.80 -14.26
C ASP A 13 13.29 -12.18 -15.36
N ARG A 14 12.66 -13.36 -15.22
CA ARG A 14 11.63 -13.84 -16.16
C ARG A 14 10.35 -13.00 -16.20
N TYR A 15 10.15 -12.12 -15.22
CA TYR A 15 8.99 -11.24 -15.10
C TYR A 15 9.32 -9.78 -15.47
N LEU A 16 10.57 -9.45 -15.80
CA LEU A 16 10.93 -8.11 -16.24
C LEU A 16 10.16 -7.74 -17.52
N GLY A 17 9.51 -6.58 -17.49
CA GLY A 17 8.67 -6.09 -18.60
C GLY A 17 7.32 -6.80 -18.74
N ARG A 18 7.00 -7.75 -17.85
CA ARG A 18 5.70 -8.43 -17.81
C ARG A 18 4.81 -7.86 -16.72
N GLU A 19 3.51 -8.01 -16.90
CA GLU A 19 2.54 -7.67 -15.87
C GLU A 19 2.46 -8.79 -14.83
N VAL A 20 2.46 -8.42 -13.56
CA VAL A 20 2.29 -9.31 -12.42
C VAL A 20 1.23 -8.75 -11.48
N VAL A 21 0.68 -9.58 -10.61
CA VAL A 21 -0.22 -9.12 -9.55
C VAL A 21 0.61 -8.69 -8.35
N PHE A 22 0.51 -7.42 -7.99
CA PHE A 22 1.09 -6.83 -6.79
C PHE A 22 0.11 -6.97 -5.62
N GLY A 23 0.50 -7.71 -4.59
CA GLY A 23 -0.31 -7.94 -3.39
C GLY A 23 0.35 -7.36 -2.15
N LEU A 24 -0.41 -6.54 -1.42
CA LEU A 24 -0.04 -6.07 -0.09
C LEU A 24 -1.32 -5.98 0.74
N ARG A 25 -1.25 -6.36 2.02
CA ARG A 25 -2.42 -6.29 2.88
C ARG A 25 -2.69 -4.84 3.32
N PRO A 26 -3.94 -4.45 3.62
CA PRO A 26 -4.23 -3.10 4.06
C PRO A 26 -3.45 -2.67 5.31
N GLU A 27 -3.25 -3.56 6.28
CA GLU A 27 -2.46 -3.31 7.49
C GLU A 27 -0.97 -3.10 7.25
N ASP A 28 -0.48 -3.50 6.07
CA ASP A 28 0.90 -3.30 5.63
C ASP A 28 1.08 -1.99 4.84
N ILE A 29 0.02 -1.16 4.77
CA ILE A 29 0.04 0.18 4.18
C ILE A 29 -0.37 1.16 5.28
N THR A 30 0.47 2.16 5.54
CA THR A 30 0.22 3.17 6.57
C THR A 30 0.41 4.57 5.99
N ASP A 31 -0.10 5.60 6.66
CA ASP A 31 0.25 6.97 6.30
C ASP A 31 1.67 7.33 6.79
N LYS A 32 2.31 8.28 6.13
CA LYS A 32 3.68 8.69 6.45
C LYS A 32 3.83 9.28 7.86
N ALA A 33 2.79 9.87 8.44
CA ALA A 33 2.87 10.42 9.80
C ALA A 33 2.92 9.32 10.87
N SER A 34 2.33 8.15 10.59
CA SER A 34 2.39 6.96 11.45
C SER A 34 3.52 5.98 11.09
N ALA A 35 4.17 6.15 9.94
CA ALA A 35 5.22 5.24 9.46
C ALA A 35 6.54 5.34 10.24
N ARG A 36 7.16 4.19 10.52
CA ARG A 36 8.52 4.12 11.11
C ARG A 36 9.64 4.04 10.06
N GLU A 37 9.36 3.46 8.89
CA GLU A 37 10.36 3.15 7.85
C GLU A 37 9.97 3.76 6.49
N ALA A 38 9.73 5.08 6.48
CA ALA A 38 9.41 5.81 5.26
C ALA A 38 10.69 6.14 4.46
N THR A 39 10.69 5.82 3.17
CA THR A 39 11.76 6.15 2.21
C THR A 39 11.17 6.66 0.90
N SER A 40 11.97 7.28 0.04
CA SER A 40 11.51 7.64 -1.31
C SER A 40 11.08 6.45 -2.16
N ASP A 41 11.58 5.25 -1.82
CA ASP A 41 11.41 4.03 -2.63
C ASP A 41 10.11 3.27 -2.29
N ASN A 42 9.46 3.59 -1.17
CA ASN A 42 8.23 2.96 -0.69
C ASN A 42 7.13 3.95 -0.28
N THR A 43 7.32 5.24 -0.54
CA THR A 43 6.33 6.28 -0.25
C THR A 43 5.62 6.69 -1.53
N VAL A 44 4.30 6.70 -1.52
CA VAL A 44 3.45 7.05 -2.66
C VAL A 44 2.43 8.08 -2.23
N MET A 45 2.36 9.19 -2.97
CA MET A 45 1.28 10.16 -2.81
C MET A 45 0.02 9.65 -3.49
N ALA A 46 -1.07 9.55 -2.73
CA ALA A 46 -2.36 9.05 -3.19
C ALA A 46 -3.50 9.94 -2.69
N ARG A 47 -4.58 10.01 -3.47
CA ARG A 47 -5.77 10.74 -3.08
C ARG A 47 -6.64 9.86 -2.20
N VAL A 48 -7.04 10.34 -1.03
CA VAL A 48 -8.00 9.64 -0.18
C VAL A 48 -9.42 9.93 -0.67
N ASP A 49 -10.17 8.88 -0.97
CA ASP A 49 -11.53 8.97 -1.49
C ASP A 49 -12.56 8.74 -0.37
N VAL A 50 -12.30 7.80 0.53
CA VAL A 50 -13.18 7.47 1.67
C VAL A 50 -12.34 7.19 2.90
N VAL A 51 -12.82 7.65 4.05
CA VAL A 51 -12.35 7.25 5.39
C VAL A 51 -13.48 6.50 6.07
N GLU A 52 -13.24 5.26 6.46
CA GLU A 52 -14.20 4.40 7.15
C GLU A 52 -13.67 3.99 8.53
N PRO A 53 -14.22 4.54 9.62
CA PRO A 53 -13.88 4.10 10.97
C PRO A 53 -14.46 2.72 11.27
N VAL A 54 -13.61 1.76 11.65
CA VAL A 54 -13.97 0.38 11.98
C VAL A 54 -13.39 0.02 13.36
N GLY A 55 -14.10 0.41 14.42
CA GLY A 55 -13.69 0.10 15.79
C GLY A 55 -12.39 0.81 16.19
N SER A 56 -11.29 0.06 16.33
CA SER A 56 -9.96 0.59 16.69
C SER A 56 -9.14 1.05 15.49
N ASP A 57 -9.60 0.80 14.26
CA ASP A 57 -8.89 1.10 13.04
C ASP A 57 -9.71 2.04 12.15
N GLU A 58 -9.04 2.74 11.25
CA GLU A 58 -9.63 3.48 10.14
C GLU A 58 -9.14 2.91 8.81
N LEU A 59 -10.08 2.55 7.94
CA LEU A 59 -9.80 2.14 6.58
C LEU A 59 -9.78 3.37 5.67
N LEU A 60 -8.63 3.64 5.05
CA LEU A 60 -8.48 4.68 4.05
C LEU A 60 -8.54 4.05 2.66
N TYR A 61 -9.61 4.35 1.92
CA TYR A 61 -9.71 4.01 0.50
C TYR A 61 -9.04 5.11 -0.30
N ALA A 62 -8.00 4.76 -1.06
CA ALA A 62 -7.18 5.72 -1.76
C ALA A 62 -6.91 5.32 -3.22
N SER A 63 -6.64 6.32 -4.05
CA SER A 63 -6.39 6.18 -5.47
C SER A 63 -5.09 6.84 -5.92
N VAL A 64 -4.40 6.19 -6.86
CA VAL A 64 -3.27 6.78 -7.60
C VAL A 64 -3.44 6.48 -9.09
N GLY A 65 -3.92 7.48 -9.82
CA GLY A 65 -4.38 7.26 -11.20
C GLY A 65 -5.52 6.25 -11.21
N ASN A 66 -5.34 5.15 -11.94
CA ASN A 66 -6.37 4.10 -12.06
C ASN A 66 -6.22 2.97 -11.01
N HIS A 67 -5.26 3.07 -10.10
CA HIS A 67 -5.04 2.06 -9.07
C HIS A 67 -5.75 2.47 -7.79
N LEU A 68 -6.54 1.54 -7.25
CA LEU A 68 -7.23 1.67 -5.97
C LEU A 68 -6.58 0.75 -4.95
N PHE A 69 -6.47 1.21 -3.72
CA PHE A 69 -6.03 0.38 -2.60
C PHE A 69 -6.69 0.85 -1.30
N VAL A 70 -6.59 -0.01 -0.28
CA VAL A 70 -7.07 0.28 1.07
C VAL A 70 -5.88 0.21 2.00
N ALA A 71 -5.75 1.19 2.90
CA ALA A 71 -4.81 1.17 4.02
C ALA A 71 -5.59 1.03 5.33
N SER A 72 -5.08 0.23 6.26
CA SER A 72 -5.67 0.08 7.61
C SER A 72 -4.73 0.72 8.62
N ILE A 73 -5.22 1.71 9.37
CA ILE A 73 -4.40 2.51 10.27
C ILE A 73 -5.08 2.59 11.64
N GLU A 74 -4.29 2.47 12.70
CA GLU A 74 -4.79 2.61 14.07
C GLU A 74 -5.46 3.97 14.28
N ALA A 75 -6.67 3.93 14.83
CA ALA A 75 -7.44 5.12 15.19
C ALA A 75 -6.76 5.82 16.37
N SER A 76 -6.16 6.99 16.15
CA SER A 76 -5.65 7.84 17.23
C SER A 76 -6.75 8.75 17.79
N ILE A 77 -6.56 9.32 18.98
CA ILE A 77 -7.54 10.23 19.60
C ILE A 77 -7.87 11.45 18.70
N ASP A 78 -6.98 11.80 17.76
CA ASP A 78 -7.18 12.85 16.75
C ASP A 78 -7.97 12.38 15.51
N THR A 79 -8.60 11.20 15.54
CA THR A 79 -9.42 10.62 14.46
C THR A 79 -10.50 11.57 13.91
N PHE A 80 -11.03 12.49 14.74
CA PHE A 80 -11.94 13.54 14.27
C PHE A 80 -11.34 14.45 13.17
N ASP A 81 -10.01 14.54 13.06
CA ASP A 81 -9.32 15.29 12.01
C ASP A 81 -9.17 14.46 10.71
N ARG A 82 -9.16 13.11 10.77
CA ARG A 82 -8.89 12.28 9.57
C ARG A 82 -9.99 12.33 8.52
N ASN A 83 -11.23 12.61 8.89
CA ASN A 83 -12.29 12.89 7.91
C ASN A 83 -11.96 14.09 7.00
N ARG A 84 -11.06 15.00 7.40
CA ARG A 84 -10.58 16.10 6.54
C ARG A 84 -9.57 15.65 5.48
N LEU A 85 -9.06 14.41 5.56
CA LEU A 85 -8.22 13.81 4.54
C LEU A 85 -9.02 13.43 3.29
N VAL A 86 -10.34 13.29 3.38
CA VAL A 86 -11.19 13.00 2.21
C VAL A 86 -10.95 14.06 1.13
N LYS A 87 -10.70 13.61 -0.10
CA LYS A 87 -10.33 14.40 -1.29
C LYS A 87 -8.97 15.11 -1.18
N LYS A 88 -8.11 14.74 -0.23
CA LYS A 88 -6.73 15.24 -0.11
C LYS A 88 -5.73 14.22 -0.63
N ASP A 89 -4.59 14.72 -1.07
CA ASP A 89 -3.43 13.91 -1.38
C ASP A 89 -2.66 13.67 -0.08
N VAL A 90 -2.41 12.41 0.22
CA VAL A 90 -1.74 11.92 1.44
C VAL A 90 -0.59 11.01 1.02
N GLU A 91 0.53 11.10 1.72
CA GLU A 91 1.66 10.19 1.52
C GLU A 91 1.42 8.88 2.27
N PHE A 92 1.36 7.78 1.53
CA PHE A 92 1.26 6.41 2.05
C PHE A 92 2.60 5.71 1.96
N VAL A 93 2.93 4.93 2.98
CA VAL A 93 4.13 4.11 3.07
C VAL A 93 3.75 2.65 2.95
N PHE A 94 4.29 1.98 1.95
CA PHE A 94 4.05 0.59 1.65
C PHE A 94 5.14 -0.25 2.34
N ASN A 95 4.75 -1.21 3.19
CA ASN A 95 5.69 -2.13 3.80
C ASN A 95 6.17 -3.18 2.79
N MET A 96 7.17 -2.80 1.99
CA MET A 96 7.67 -3.65 0.90
C MET A 96 8.26 -4.99 1.37
N LYS A 97 8.61 -5.13 2.65
CA LYS A 97 9.06 -6.41 3.24
C LYS A 97 7.93 -7.46 3.28
N LYS A 98 6.68 -7.02 3.21
CA LYS A 98 5.46 -7.85 3.22
C LYS A 98 4.81 -7.96 1.84
N LEU A 99 5.52 -7.53 0.79
CA LEU A 99 5.07 -7.67 -0.59
C LEU A 99 4.87 -9.14 -0.96
N HIS A 100 3.74 -9.41 -1.60
CA HIS A 100 3.46 -10.65 -2.33
C HIS A 100 3.40 -10.33 -3.83
N LEU A 101 3.97 -11.21 -4.65
CA LEU A 101 3.84 -11.13 -6.11
C LEU A 101 3.24 -12.43 -6.63
N PHE A 102 2.30 -12.33 -7.57
CA PHE A 102 1.70 -13.48 -8.23
C PHE A 102 1.80 -13.36 -9.75
N ASP A 103 1.94 -14.50 -10.40
CA ASP A 103 1.88 -14.59 -11.85
C ASP A 103 0.47 -14.26 -12.33
N LYS A 104 0.36 -13.36 -13.33
CA LYS A 104 -0.95 -12.83 -13.77
C LYS A 104 -1.82 -13.87 -14.46
N GLU A 105 -1.22 -14.88 -15.10
CA GLU A 105 -1.97 -15.89 -15.88
C GLU A 105 -2.33 -17.11 -15.03
N THR A 106 -1.42 -17.54 -14.17
CA THR A 106 -1.55 -18.78 -13.38
C THR A 106 -1.97 -18.55 -11.94
N GLU A 107 -1.97 -17.30 -11.48
CA GLU A 107 -2.23 -16.88 -10.08
C GLU A 107 -1.27 -17.49 -9.05
N ARG A 108 -0.21 -18.17 -9.50
CA ARG A 108 0.78 -18.77 -8.61
C ARG A 108 1.65 -17.70 -7.98
N ALA A 109 1.92 -17.86 -6.69
CA ALA A 109 2.83 -17.00 -5.97
C ALA A 109 4.26 -17.09 -6.53
N ILE A 110 4.88 -15.92 -6.71
CA ILE A 110 6.26 -15.71 -7.18
C ILE A 110 7.17 -15.34 -6.02
N LEU A 111 6.69 -14.48 -5.12
CA LEU A 111 7.43 -13.93 -3.98
C LEU A 111 6.56 -14.00 -2.73
N ASN A 112 7.15 -14.44 -1.62
CA ASN A 112 6.51 -14.60 -0.32
C ASN A 112 5.17 -15.36 -0.43
N PRO A 113 5.16 -16.63 -0.87
CA PRO A 113 3.92 -17.41 -1.01
C PRO A 113 3.17 -17.63 0.31
#